data_AF-A0A9D1FQ17-F1
#
_entry.id   AF-A0A9D1FQ17-F1
#
_cell.length_a   1.000
_cell.length_b   1.000
_cell.length_c   1.000
_cell.angle_alpha   90.00
_cell.angle_beta   90.00
_cell.angle_gamma   90.00
#
_symmetry.space_group_name_H-M   'P 1'
#
loop_
_entity.id
_entity.type
_entity.pdbx_description
1 polymer ?
#
loop_
_entity_poly.entity_id
_entity_poly.type
_entity_poly.pdbx_seq_one_letter_code
_entity_poly.pdbx_strand_id
1 'polypeptide(L)'
;MSELEKDLPENSSEETLPEEMPAAAPEKPAQEEALPDLDPAVTLPDEEPPEEEAEEKEKKIVPGQGVNADKYDVSEPWLDGKRVDDSVEGLGIDYDLKGEEVETALKYFQKKTIYRKNAIFTVILAVIAALYGQAIFKNPDYAMGYFMIVLALAVIFMLWFLPARHIKSAANAADISEDSFHLEFCPGGLLLPQEDGRYLVGFDRPALRAVEFPSLFLIVASKEKLFVLPKRCIPEENQEALRDLLREGLGARFEKAEEK
;
A
#
# COMPACT_ATOMS: atom_id res chain seq x y z
N MET A 1 -61.57 -36.13 -13.72
CA MET A 1 -61.69 -35.37 -14.98
C MET A 1 -60.26 -34.97 -15.34
N SER A 2 -59.39 -35.93 -15.64
CA SER A 2 -59.35 -36.69 -16.90
C SER A 2 -58.91 -35.76 -18.02
N GLU A 3 -57.91 -36.03 -18.85
CA GLU A 3 -57.02 -37.18 -19.03
C GLU A 3 -56.04 -36.82 -20.19
N LEU A 4 -55.02 -37.67 -20.38
CA LEU A 4 -54.10 -37.83 -21.52
C LEU A 4 -52.85 -36.91 -21.58
N GLU A 5 -51.63 -37.39 -21.29
CA GLU A 5 -50.79 -38.38 -22.05
C GLU A 5 -50.62 -37.96 -23.52
N LYS A 6 -49.44 -37.89 -24.13
CA LYS A 6 -48.27 -38.80 -24.20
C LYS A 6 -47.20 -38.03 -25.04
N ASP A 7 -45.90 -38.18 -24.93
CA ASP A 7 -45.08 -39.39 -24.99
C ASP A 7 -43.70 -39.17 -24.33
N LEU A 8 -43.23 -40.23 -23.67
CA LEU A 8 -41.84 -40.58 -23.30
C LEU A 8 -41.48 -41.83 -24.15
N PRO A 9 -40.29 -42.47 -24.08
CA PRO A 9 -38.94 -42.10 -23.57
C PRO A 9 -37.80 -42.59 -24.53
N GLU A 10 -36.59 -42.77 -23.97
CA GLU A 10 -35.44 -43.60 -24.39
C GLU A 10 -34.22 -42.79 -24.89
N ASN A 11 -32.97 -43.02 -24.46
CA ASN A 11 -32.37 -43.91 -23.48
C ASN A 11 -30.91 -43.45 -23.24
N SER A 12 -30.44 -43.68 -22.01
CA SER A 12 -29.09 -43.92 -21.45
C SER A 12 -27.78 -43.72 -22.24
N SER A 13 -26.70 -43.67 -21.43
CA SER A 13 -25.26 -43.80 -21.68
C SER A 13 -24.53 -42.57 -22.22
N GLU A 14 -23.30 -42.22 -21.85
CA GLU A 14 -22.36 -42.47 -20.73
C GLU A 14 -21.14 -41.59 -21.10
N GLU A 15 -20.51 -40.94 -20.14
CA GLU A 15 -19.06 -40.70 -20.04
C GLU A 15 -18.22 -40.37 -21.31
N THR A 16 -17.59 -39.19 -21.35
CA THR A 16 -16.11 -38.97 -21.46
C THR A 16 -15.75 -37.54 -21.92
N LEU A 17 -14.92 -36.86 -21.12
CA LEU A 17 -14.02 -35.78 -21.56
C LEU A 17 -12.79 -36.44 -22.24
N PRO A 18 -12.15 -35.81 -23.24
CA PRO A 18 -11.02 -34.94 -22.90
C PRO A 18 -10.78 -33.73 -23.83
N GLU A 19 -9.86 -32.88 -23.37
CA GLU A 19 -9.13 -31.84 -24.11
C GLU A 19 -8.61 -32.30 -25.49
N GLU A 20 -8.61 -31.40 -26.48
CA GLU A 20 -7.53 -31.33 -27.48
C GLU A 20 -7.48 -29.96 -28.17
N MET A 21 -6.27 -29.38 -28.24
CA MET A 21 -5.86 -28.33 -29.17
C MET A 21 -5.93 -28.88 -30.62
N PRO A 22 -5.74 -28.06 -31.69
CA PRO A 22 -4.38 -28.03 -32.25
C PRO A 22 -3.95 -26.73 -32.97
N ALA A 23 -2.65 -26.72 -33.19
CA ALA A 23 -1.83 -25.81 -34.00
C ALA A 23 -2.21 -25.76 -35.51
N ALA A 24 -1.74 -24.71 -36.20
CA ALA A 24 -0.83 -24.78 -37.37
C ALA A 24 -0.99 -23.58 -38.33
N ALA A 25 0.15 -23.00 -38.74
CA ALA A 25 0.31 -22.07 -39.87
C ALA A 25 0.29 -22.80 -41.24
N PRO A 26 0.16 -22.11 -42.39
CA PRO A 26 1.31 -21.96 -43.33
C PRO A 26 1.30 -20.62 -44.14
N GLU A 27 2.44 -19.94 -44.36
CA GLU A 27 3.42 -19.94 -45.51
C GLU A 27 3.21 -18.95 -46.68
N LYS A 28 4.17 -18.00 -46.82
CA LYS A 28 5.03 -17.54 -47.97
C LYS A 28 4.48 -17.28 -49.40
N PRO A 29 5.09 -16.35 -50.20
CA PRO A 29 6.41 -16.51 -50.88
C PRO A 29 7.33 -15.26 -50.77
N ALA A 30 8.66 -15.34 -50.58
CA ALA A 30 9.78 -15.82 -51.41
C ALA A 30 10.24 -14.85 -52.52
N GLN A 31 11.45 -14.28 -52.39
CA GLN A 31 12.49 -14.20 -53.43
C GLN A 31 13.86 -13.82 -52.83
N GLU A 32 14.89 -14.40 -53.41
CA GLU A 32 16.25 -14.69 -52.94
C GLU A 32 17.24 -14.19 -54.00
N GLU A 33 18.41 -13.68 -53.59
CA GLU A 33 19.67 -13.55 -54.34
C GLU A 33 20.65 -12.73 -53.46
N ALA A 34 21.95 -12.99 -53.28
CA ALA A 34 22.88 -14.05 -53.62
C ALA A 34 24.13 -13.87 -52.73
N LEU A 35 24.84 -14.94 -52.37
CA LEU A 35 26.13 -14.93 -51.66
C LEU A 35 27.32 -14.79 -52.64
N PRO A 36 28.51 -14.42 -52.14
CA PRO A 36 29.66 -15.29 -52.42
C PRO A 36 30.54 -15.56 -51.18
N ASP A 37 30.68 -16.86 -50.91
CA ASP A 37 31.89 -17.66 -50.61
C ASP A 37 33.10 -17.18 -49.77
N LEU A 38 33.47 -18.09 -48.84
CA LEU A 38 34.81 -18.48 -48.30
C LEU A 38 35.40 -17.76 -47.05
N ASP A 39 35.32 -18.41 -45.88
CA ASP A 39 36.39 -19.24 -45.24
C ASP A 39 36.24 -19.29 -43.69
N PRO A 40 36.36 -20.47 -43.03
CA PRO A 40 36.23 -20.59 -41.58
C PRO A 40 37.60 -20.62 -40.90
N ALA A 41 37.96 -19.54 -40.18
CA ALA A 41 38.77 -19.55 -38.95
C ALA A 41 39.42 -18.19 -38.72
N VAL A 42 38.84 -17.35 -37.86
CA VAL A 42 39.60 -16.45 -36.98
C VAL A 42 38.83 -16.28 -35.67
N THR A 43 39.44 -16.78 -34.60
CA THR A 43 39.10 -16.55 -33.19
C THR A 43 38.97 -15.05 -32.88
N LEU A 44 37.81 -14.62 -32.36
CA LEU A 44 37.62 -13.30 -31.78
C LEU A 44 38.14 -13.30 -30.32
N PRO A 45 38.88 -12.28 -29.87
CA PRO A 45 39.28 -12.14 -28.48
C PRO A 45 38.10 -11.69 -27.61
N ASP A 46 38.02 -12.22 -26.38
CA ASP A 46 37.14 -11.76 -25.31
C ASP A 46 37.29 -10.25 -25.08
N GLU A 47 36.32 -9.46 -25.55
CA GLU A 47 36.05 -8.14 -24.99
C GLU A 47 35.09 -8.33 -23.82
N GLU A 48 35.65 -8.33 -22.60
CA GLU A 48 34.86 -8.12 -21.39
C GLU A 48 34.13 -6.77 -21.52
N PRO A 49 32.79 -6.71 -21.37
CA PRO A 49 32.09 -5.44 -21.36
C PRO A 49 32.53 -4.63 -20.13
N PRO A 50 32.63 -3.30 -20.25
CA PRO A 50 33.14 -2.45 -19.18
C PRO A 50 32.26 -2.58 -17.92
N GLU A 51 32.91 -2.68 -16.76
CA GLU A 51 32.27 -2.53 -15.46
C GLU A 51 31.60 -1.15 -15.39
N GLU A 52 30.31 -1.09 -15.72
CA GLU A 52 29.45 0.02 -15.31
C GLU A 52 29.36 -0.05 -13.79
N GLU A 53 29.90 0.97 -13.10
CA GLU A 53 29.53 1.29 -11.73
C GLU A 53 28.01 1.44 -11.69
N ALA A 54 27.33 0.35 -11.31
CA ALA A 54 25.89 0.32 -11.17
C ALA A 54 25.52 1.24 -10.00
N GLU A 55 25.07 2.46 -10.32
CA GLU A 55 24.25 3.22 -9.40
C GLU A 55 23.12 2.28 -8.93
N GLU A 56 23.15 1.88 -7.64
CA GLU A 56 22.12 1.04 -7.03
C GLU A 56 20.75 1.70 -7.21
N LYS A 57 20.02 1.28 -8.24
CA LYS A 57 18.69 1.80 -8.54
C LYS A 57 17.76 1.46 -7.38
N GLU A 58 17.19 2.49 -6.77
CA GLU A 58 16.19 2.33 -5.72
C GLU A 58 15.06 1.41 -6.21
N LYS A 59 14.77 0.34 -5.46
CA LYS A 59 13.71 -0.62 -5.77
C LYS A 59 12.47 -0.30 -4.94
N LYS A 60 11.30 -0.48 -5.54
CA LYS A 60 10.03 -0.44 -4.82
C LYS A 60 9.88 -1.71 -3.99
N ILE A 61 9.86 -1.57 -2.68
CA ILE A 61 9.66 -2.64 -1.70
C ILE A 61 8.26 -2.53 -1.10
N VAL A 62 7.56 -3.64 -0.97
CA VAL A 62 6.32 -3.69 -0.19
C VAL A 62 6.65 -4.32 1.17
N PRO A 63 6.61 -3.56 2.28
CA PRO A 63 6.91 -4.11 3.57
C PRO A 63 5.74 -5.01 4.04
N GLY A 64 6.05 -6.27 4.33
CA GLY A 64 5.08 -7.23 4.90
C GLY A 64 4.58 -6.86 6.30
N GLN A 65 5.29 -5.95 6.98
CA GLN A 65 5.00 -5.45 8.32
C GLN A 65 4.60 -3.98 8.32
N GLY A 66 3.91 -3.53 9.38
CA GLY A 66 3.46 -2.14 9.54
C GLY A 66 1.99 -1.91 9.16
N VAL A 67 1.43 -0.83 9.69
CA VAL A 67 0.01 -0.49 9.59
C VAL A 67 -0.25 0.31 8.31
N ASN A 68 -1.22 -0.15 7.51
CA ASN A 68 -1.68 0.60 6.34
C ASN A 68 -2.67 1.69 6.78
N ALA A 69 -2.38 2.93 6.40
CA ALA A 69 -3.15 4.11 6.80
C ALA A 69 -4.42 4.30 5.96
N ASP A 70 -4.38 3.86 4.70
CA ASP A 70 -5.46 3.95 3.74
C ASP A 70 -5.68 2.58 3.09
N LYS A 71 -6.95 2.19 2.93
CA LYS A 71 -7.36 0.92 2.29
C LYS A 71 -7.98 1.16 0.91
N TYR A 72 -8.10 2.40 0.48
CA TYR A 72 -8.79 2.76 -0.75
C TYR A 72 -7.86 2.83 -1.97
N ASP A 73 -6.54 2.74 -1.78
CA ASP A 73 -5.63 2.57 -2.91
C ASP A 73 -5.53 1.08 -3.30
N VAL A 74 -5.55 0.81 -4.61
CA VAL A 74 -5.59 -0.54 -5.19
C VAL A 74 -4.19 -1.18 -5.17
N SER A 75 -3.15 -0.37 -5.00
CA SER A 75 -1.78 -0.83 -4.86
C SER A 75 -1.36 -1.00 -3.40
N GLU A 76 -0.60 -2.06 -3.12
CA GLU A 76 0.06 -2.19 -1.84
C GLU A 76 1.06 -1.05 -1.65
N PRO A 77 1.13 -0.45 -0.45
CA PRO A 77 1.97 0.71 -0.22
C PRO A 77 3.44 0.32 -0.30
N TRP A 78 4.09 0.72 -1.38
CA TRP A 78 5.51 0.52 -1.56
C TRP A 78 6.31 1.64 -0.89
N LEU A 79 7.50 1.29 -0.43
CA LEU A 79 8.56 2.22 -0.08
C LEU A 79 9.62 2.09 -1.16
N ASP A 80 10.29 3.17 -1.50
CA ASP A 80 11.52 3.05 -2.26
C ASP A 80 12.59 2.53 -1.27
N GLY A 81 13.54 1.72 -1.69
CA GLY A 81 14.55 1.15 -0.81
C GLY A 81 15.82 0.88 -1.59
N LYS A 82 16.96 1.18 -1.01
CA LYS A 82 18.25 0.75 -1.57
C LYS A 82 18.55 -0.63 -1.03
N ARG A 83 18.85 -1.59 -1.91
CA ARG A 83 19.29 -2.91 -1.47
C ARG A 83 20.63 -2.70 -0.74
N VAL A 84 20.80 -3.35 0.40
CA VAL A 84 22.05 -3.28 1.15
C VAL A 84 22.60 -4.69 1.35
N ASP A 85 23.91 -4.76 1.56
CA ASP A 85 24.58 -6.00 1.91
C ASP A 85 24.13 -6.52 3.29
N ASP A 86 24.22 -7.84 3.46
CA ASP A 86 23.83 -8.50 4.70
C ASP A 86 24.77 -8.22 5.89
N SER A 87 25.87 -7.53 5.68
CA SER A 87 26.73 -7.05 6.77
C SER A 87 26.18 -5.80 7.49
N VAL A 88 25.19 -5.10 6.91
CA VAL A 88 24.63 -3.89 7.53
C VAL A 88 23.62 -4.30 8.60
N GLU A 89 24.03 -4.16 9.86
CA GLU A 89 23.18 -4.40 11.02
C GLU A 89 22.74 -3.08 11.66
N GLY A 90 21.49 -3.06 12.12
CA GLY A 90 20.91 -1.95 12.87
C GLY A 90 20.56 -2.32 14.30
N LEU A 91 20.01 -1.35 15.02
CA LEU A 91 19.29 -1.60 16.26
C LEU A 91 18.00 -2.37 15.92
N GLY A 92 18.02 -3.68 16.10
CA GLY A 92 16.85 -4.55 15.95
C GLY A 92 15.88 -4.41 17.12
N ILE A 93 14.61 -4.22 16.80
CA ILE A 93 13.52 -4.07 17.77
C ILE A 93 12.41 -5.06 17.42
N ASP A 94 12.22 -6.02 18.31
CA ASP A 94 11.07 -6.91 18.31
C ASP A 94 9.90 -6.24 19.04
N TYR A 95 8.73 -6.21 18.40
CA TYR A 95 7.53 -5.63 18.98
C TYR A 95 6.26 -6.33 18.50
N ASP A 96 5.27 -6.35 19.37
CA ASP A 96 3.90 -6.75 19.06
C ASP A 96 3.00 -5.49 19.04
N LEU A 97 1.88 -5.56 18.32
CA LEU A 97 0.95 -4.44 18.18
C LEU A 97 -0.34 -4.69 18.95
N LYS A 98 -0.76 -3.72 19.77
CA LYS A 98 -2.12 -3.70 20.34
C LYS A 98 -3.01 -2.72 19.58
N GLY A 99 -4.29 -3.00 19.55
CA GLY A 99 -5.31 -2.18 18.91
C GLY A 99 -5.34 -0.76 19.43
N GLU A 100 -5.13 -0.53 20.73
CA GLU A 100 -5.07 0.81 21.33
C GLU A 100 -3.92 1.66 20.76
N GLU A 101 -2.77 1.04 20.51
CA GLU A 101 -1.56 1.67 19.97
C GLU A 101 -1.77 2.02 18.49
N VAL A 102 -2.34 1.08 17.73
CA VAL A 102 -2.72 1.24 16.32
C VAL A 102 -3.81 2.31 16.16
N GLU A 103 -4.81 2.33 17.04
CA GLU A 103 -5.87 3.32 17.05
C GLU A 103 -5.32 4.73 17.27
N THR A 104 -4.42 4.88 18.25
CA THR A 104 -3.78 6.17 18.56
C THR A 104 -2.94 6.67 17.40
N ALA A 105 -2.10 5.80 16.83
CA ALA A 105 -1.28 6.10 15.66
C ALA A 105 -2.12 6.53 14.45
N LEU A 106 -3.15 5.76 14.11
CA LEU A 106 -4.02 6.06 12.97
C LEU A 106 -4.86 7.32 13.19
N LYS A 107 -5.40 7.55 14.40
CA LYS A 107 -6.13 8.79 14.72
C LYS A 107 -5.26 10.02 14.49
N TYR A 108 -4.01 10.00 14.97
CA TYR A 108 -3.07 11.09 14.75
C TYR A 108 -2.81 11.30 13.25
N PHE A 109 -2.52 10.21 12.53
CA PHE A 109 -2.22 10.29 11.10
C PHE A 109 -3.41 10.86 10.31
N GLN A 110 -4.62 10.31 10.50
CA GLN A 110 -5.82 10.75 9.78
C GLN A 110 -6.16 12.21 10.07
N LYS A 111 -6.02 12.67 11.32
CA LYS A 111 -6.25 14.07 11.67
C LYS A 111 -5.30 15.01 10.93
N LYS A 112 -4.05 14.59 10.72
CA LYS A 112 -3.03 15.40 10.05
C LYS A 112 -3.20 15.39 8.52
N THR A 113 -3.56 14.25 7.93
CA THR A 113 -3.59 14.07 6.46
C THR A 113 -4.98 14.09 5.85
N ILE A 114 -5.94 13.35 6.43
CA ILE A 114 -7.27 13.12 5.86
C ILE A 114 -8.23 14.26 6.20
N TYR A 115 -8.27 14.72 7.45
CA TYR A 115 -9.27 15.71 7.91
C TYR A 115 -9.22 17.02 7.11
N ARG A 116 -8.03 17.46 6.69
CA ARG A 116 -7.88 18.68 5.87
C ARG A 116 -8.52 18.52 4.50
N LYS A 117 -8.25 17.39 3.81
CA LYS A 117 -8.84 17.10 2.50
C LYS A 117 -10.35 16.93 2.61
N ASN A 118 -10.78 16.16 3.61
CA ASN A 118 -12.18 15.86 3.88
C ASN A 118 -12.99 17.11 4.24
N ALA A 119 -12.41 18.06 4.98
CA ALA A 119 -13.03 19.35 5.26
C ALA A 119 -13.27 20.17 3.99
N ILE A 120 -12.30 20.23 3.06
CA ILE A 120 -12.45 20.96 1.79
C ILE A 120 -13.59 20.36 0.96
N PHE A 121 -13.63 19.04 0.79
CA PHE A 121 -14.71 18.37 0.07
C PHE A 121 -16.07 18.58 0.75
N THR A 122 -16.12 18.53 2.08
CA THR A 122 -17.35 18.79 2.84
C THR A 122 -17.86 20.22 2.61
N VAL A 123 -16.97 21.22 2.58
CA VAL A 123 -17.34 22.62 2.29
C VAL A 123 -17.89 22.75 0.87
N ILE A 124 -17.24 22.16 -0.13
CA ILE A 124 -17.71 22.21 -1.53
C ILE A 124 -19.09 21.56 -1.66
N LEU A 125 -19.27 20.35 -1.11
CA LEU A 125 -20.55 19.64 -1.14
C LEU A 125 -21.65 20.39 -0.37
N ALA A 126 -21.31 21.05 0.75
CA ALA A 126 -22.24 21.87 1.51
C ALA A 126 -22.71 23.10 0.72
N VAL A 127 -21.81 23.77 -0.02
CA VAL A 127 -22.18 24.89 -0.91
C VAL A 127 -23.11 24.40 -2.01
N ILE A 128 -22.81 23.26 -2.64
CA ILE A 128 -23.66 22.67 -3.68
C ILE A 128 -25.05 22.33 -3.11
N ALA A 129 -25.10 21.71 -1.93
CA ALA A 129 -26.35 21.39 -1.24
C ALA A 129 -27.16 22.66 -0.90
N ALA A 130 -26.50 23.75 -0.50
CA ALA A 130 -27.15 25.03 -0.23
C ALA A 130 -27.72 25.68 -1.50
N LEU A 131 -27.02 25.60 -2.64
CA LEU A 131 -27.50 26.09 -3.93
C LEU A 131 -28.76 25.34 -4.39
N TYR A 132 -28.75 24.01 -4.28
CA TYR A 132 -29.94 23.20 -4.56
C TYR A 132 -31.06 23.49 -3.56
N GLY A 133 -30.75 23.70 -2.29
CA GLY A 133 -31.71 24.10 -1.26
C GLY A 133 -32.40 25.42 -1.64
N GLN A 134 -31.65 26.42 -2.07
CA GLN A 134 -32.20 27.69 -2.56
C GLN A 134 -33.10 27.50 -3.80
N ALA A 135 -32.72 26.62 -4.72
CA ALA A 135 -33.52 26.32 -5.91
C ALA A 135 -34.88 25.70 -5.56
N ILE A 136 -34.90 24.79 -4.58
CA ILE A 136 -36.12 24.16 -4.05
C ILE A 136 -37.04 25.20 -3.39
N PHE A 137 -36.48 26.15 -2.62
CA PHE A 137 -37.29 27.20 -1.99
C PHE A 137 -38.01 28.09 -3.01
N LYS A 138 -37.41 28.31 -4.19
CA LYS A 138 -38.04 29.09 -5.26
C LYS A 138 -39.02 28.25 -6.08
N ASN A 139 -38.73 26.97 -6.30
CA ASN A 139 -39.54 26.03 -7.08
C ASN A 139 -39.65 24.68 -6.35
N PRO A 140 -40.72 24.44 -5.57
CA PRO A 140 -40.86 23.24 -4.76
C PRO A 140 -41.11 21.96 -5.59
N ASP A 141 -41.47 22.09 -6.87
CA ASP A 141 -41.67 20.96 -7.78
C ASP A 141 -40.35 20.36 -8.33
N TYR A 142 -39.20 20.88 -7.86
CA TYR A 142 -37.88 20.40 -8.28
C TYR A 142 -37.45 19.14 -7.51
N ALA A 143 -38.12 18.02 -7.80
CA ALA A 143 -37.85 16.71 -7.18
C ALA A 143 -36.37 16.26 -7.31
N MET A 144 -35.72 16.59 -8.43
CA MET A 144 -34.31 16.26 -8.67
C MET A 144 -33.37 16.96 -7.66
N GLY A 145 -33.71 18.15 -7.19
CA GLY A 145 -32.91 18.89 -6.21
C GLY A 145 -32.87 18.21 -4.85
N TYR A 146 -33.99 17.64 -4.41
CA TYR A 146 -34.04 16.86 -3.18
C TYR A 146 -33.13 15.64 -3.24
N PHE A 147 -33.15 14.91 -4.36
CA PHE A 147 -32.26 13.77 -4.56
C PHE A 147 -30.78 14.18 -4.50
N MET A 148 -30.40 15.29 -5.16
CA MET A 148 -29.03 15.78 -5.14
C MET A 148 -28.55 16.21 -3.75
N ILE A 149 -29.41 16.84 -2.95
CA ILE A 149 -29.09 17.18 -1.56
C ILE A 149 -28.90 15.92 -0.72
N VAL A 150 -29.79 14.95 -0.82
CA VAL A 150 -29.67 13.68 -0.10
C VAL A 150 -28.39 12.95 -0.49
N LEU A 151 -28.06 12.91 -1.78
CA LEU A 151 -26.83 12.32 -2.28
C LEU A 151 -25.59 13.05 -1.75
N ALA A 152 -25.58 14.39 -1.77
CA ALA A 152 -24.47 15.18 -1.23
C ALA A 152 -24.26 14.91 0.27
N LEU A 153 -25.35 14.86 1.05
CA LEU A 153 -25.29 14.53 2.48
C LEU A 153 -24.81 13.09 2.72
N ALA A 154 -25.22 12.13 1.88
CA ALA A 154 -24.74 10.76 1.97
C ALA A 154 -23.24 10.64 1.71
N VAL A 155 -22.72 11.36 0.70
CA VAL A 155 -21.27 11.41 0.41
C VAL A 155 -20.51 12.07 1.56
N ILE A 156 -21.01 13.17 2.13
CA ILE A 156 -20.42 13.78 3.33
C ILE A 156 -20.38 12.76 4.46
N PHE A 157 -21.50 12.09 4.76
CA PHE A 157 -21.55 11.08 5.81
C PHE A 157 -20.51 9.97 5.58
N MET A 158 -20.43 9.43 4.36
CA MET A 158 -19.50 8.37 3.99
C MET A 158 -18.03 8.81 4.16
N LEU A 159 -17.71 10.04 3.77
CA LEU A 159 -16.38 10.63 3.84
C LEU A 159 -15.87 10.80 5.29
N TRP A 160 -16.76 10.95 6.28
CA TRP A 160 -16.40 11.00 7.70
C TRP A 160 -16.52 9.64 8.40
N PHE A 161 -17.49 8.81 8.01
CA PHE A 161 -17.75 7.52 8.64
C PHE A 161 -16.73 6.44 8.24
N LEU A 162 -16.31 6.41 6.97
CA LEU A 162 -15.37 5.42 6.46
C LEU A 162 -14.00 5.46 7.14
N PRO A 163 -13.32 6.62 7.30
CA PRO A 163 -12.02 6.67 7.95
C PRO A 163 -12.10 6.22 9.41
N ALA A 164 -13.15 6.66 10.14
CA ALA A 164 -13.38 6.25 11.52
C ALA A 164 -13.61 4.73 11.64
N ARG A 165 -14.37 4.14 10.70
CA ARG A 165 -14.55 2.69 10.62
C ARG A 165 -13.25 1.96 10.30
N HIS A 166 -12.41 2.50 9.42
CA HIS A 166 -11.12 1.92 9.07
C HIS A 166 -10.19 1.82 10.27
N ILE A 167 -10.08 2.89 11.09
CA ILE A 167 -9.29 2.86 12.33
C ILE A 167 -9.73 1.71 13.23
N LYS A 168 -11.03 1.62 13.50
CA LYS A 168 -11.57 0.58 14.38
C LYS A 168 -11.35 -0.82 13.84
N SER A 169 -11.42 -0.97 12.51
CA SER A 169 -11.14 -2.25 11.85
C SER A 169 -9.67 -2.63 11.94
N ALA A 170 -8.75 -1.69 11.74
CA ALA A 170 -7.31 -1.93 11.81
C ALA A 170 -6.83 -2.20 13.24
N ALA A 171 -7.37 -1.47 14.23
CA ALA A 171 -7.12 -1.71 15.64
C ALA A 171 -7.59 -3.11 16.06
N ASN A 172 -8.81 -3.50 15.70
CA ASN A 172 -9.33 -4.83 16.00
C ASN A 172 -8.55 -5.94 15.28
N ALA A 173 -8.11 -5.71 14.04
CA ALA A 173 -7.25 -6.66 13.35
C ALA A 173 -5.95 -6.87 14.12
N ALA A 174 -5.31 -5.79 14.59
CA ALA A 174 -4.11 -5.85 15.41
C ALA A 174 -4.33 -6.55 16.76
N ASP A 175 -5.47 -6.35 17.42
CA ASP A 175 -5.80 -7.05 18.68
C ASP A 175 -6.02 -8.56 18.48
N ILE A 176 -6.53 -8.98 17.32
CA ILE A 176 -6.76 -10.40 17.01
C ILE A 176 -5.48 -11.08 16.53
N SER A 177 -4.63 -10.36 15.81
CA SER A 177 -3.34 -10.86 15.34
C SER A 177 -2.28 -10.74 16.44
N GLU A 178 -1.91 -11.85 17.06
CA GLU A 178 -0.74 -11.91 17.96
C GLU A 178 0.58 -11.94 17.18
N ASP A 179 0.69 -11.12 16.14
CA ASP A 179 1.85 -11.08 15.26
C ASP A 179 3.01 -10.35 15.95
N SER A 180 4.19 -10.97 15.92
CA SER A 180 5.45 -10.35 16.36
C SER A 180 6.18 -9.81 15.14
N PHE A 181 6.57 -8.54 15.19
CA PHE A 181 7.26 -7.81 14.13
C PHE A 181 8.69 -7.50 14.53
N HIS A 182 9.59 -7.48 13.55
CA HIS A 182 11.00 -7.17 13.75
C HIS A 182 11.41 -6.01 12.85
N LEU A 183 11.86 -4.91 13.45
CA LEU A 183 12.29 -3.72 12.71
C LEU A 183 13.68 -3.26 13.14
N GLU A 184 14.54 -3.01 12.16
CA GLU A 184 15.93 -2.61 12.39
C GLU A 184 16.15 -1.14 12.02
N PHE A 185 16.90 -0.43 12.86
CA PHE A 185 17.25 0.98 12.66
C PHE A 185 18.75 1.17 12.48
N CYS A 186 19.14 1.79 11.37
CA CYS A 186 20.51 2.21 11.13
C CYS A 186 20.62 3.74 11.15
N PRO A 187 21.82 4.31 11.35
CA PRO A 187 22.02 5.76 11.26
C PRO A 187 21.55 6.37 9.93
N GLY A 188 21.56 5.57 8.86
CA GLY A 188 21.10 5.99 7.52
C GLY A 188 19.60 5.85 7.28
N GLY A 189 18.84 5.08 8.06
CA GLY A 189 17.43 4.79 7.74
C GLY A 189 16.86 3.56 8.43
N LEU A 190 15.69 3.10 7.96
CA LEU A 190 15.05 1.86 8.40
C LEU A 190 15.51 0.69 7.52
N LEU A 191 15.93 -0.40 8.13
CA LEU A 191 16.19 -1.65 7.45
C LEU A 191 14.95 -2.54 7.47
N LEU A 192 14.53 -2.96 6.28
CA LEU A 192 13.38 -3.84 6.10
C LEU A 192 13.86 -5.15 5.47
N PRO A 193 13.68 -6.29 6.16
CA PRO A 193 13.94 -7.60 5.57
C PRO A 193 12.83 -7.95 4.57
N GLN A 194 13.23 -8.46 3.40
CA GLN A 194 12.35 -8.97 2.35
C GLN A 194 12.90 -10.30 1.80
N GLU A 195 12.08 -11.07 1.07
CA GLU A 195 12.49 -12.38 0.52
C GLU A 195 13.76 -12.31 -0.35
N ASP A 196 13.92 -11.21 -1.10
CA ASP A 196 15.05 -10.96 -2.00
C ASP A 196 16.30 -10.34 -1.31
N GLY A 197 16.25 -10.08 0.01
CA GLY A 197 17.32 -9.46 0.78
C GLY A 197 16.87 -8.27 1.65
N ARG A 198 17.83 -7.52 2.20
CA ARG A 198 17.58 -6.32 3.03
C ARG A 198 17.54 -5.03 2.22
N TYR A 199 16.61 -4.16 2.59
CA TYR A 199 16.46 -2.86 1.96
C TYR A 199 16.47 -1.73 2.99
N LEU A 200 17.27 -0.69 2.70
CA LEU A 200 17.38 0.51 3.49
C LEU A 200 16.45 1.60 2.95
N VAL A 201 15.55 2.06 3.81
CA VAL A 201 14.69 3.23 3.59
C VAL A 201 15.36 4.42 4.26
N GLY A 202 16.03 5.25 3.46
CA GLY A 202 16.86 6.35 3.95
C GLY A 202 16.08 7.47 4.66
N PHE A 203 16.70 8.07 5.69
CA PHE A 203 16.14 9.23 6.39
C PHE A 203 16.11 10.51 5.54
N ASP A 204 16.91 10.59 4.48
CA ASP A 204 16.93 11.70 3.53
C ASP A 204 15.57 11.88 2.80
N ARG A 205 14.74 10.83 2.76
CA ARG A 205 13.45 10.86 2.06
C ARG A 205 12.44 11.80 2.71
N PRO A 206 11.91 12.82 2.01
CA PRO A 206 11.03 13.83 2.60
C PRO A 206 9.68 13.30 3.09
N ALA A 207 9.26 12.14 2.58
CA ALA A 207 8.04 11.45 3.00
C ALA A 207 8.19 10.82 4.40
N LEU A 208 9.41 10.40 4.77
CA LEU A 208 9.69 9.75 6.04
C LEU A 208 9.66 10.78 7.17
N ARG A 209 8.86 10.50 8.20
CA ARG A 209 8.69 11.33 9.40
C ARG A 209 8.51 10.46 10.61
N ALA A 210 8.82 10.99 11.78
CA ALA A 210 8.60 10.27 13.04
C ALA A 210 7.97 11.18 14.08
N VAL A 211 7.10 10.59 14.90
CA VAL A 211 6.39 11.27 15.97
C VAL A 211 6.53 10.44 17.24
N GLU A 212 7.11 11.03 18.27
CA GLU A 212 7.22 10.41 19.58
C GLU A 212 5.99 10.75 20.43
N PHE A 213 5.30 9.72 20.91
CA PHE A 213 4.25 9.79 21.93
C PHE A 213 4.78 9.30 23.28
N PRO A 214 4.06 9.54 24.39
CA PRO A 214 4.45 8.99 25.69
C PRO A 214 4.45 7.45 25.69
N SER A 215 3.49 6.82 25.00
CA SER A 215 3.30 5.37 24.95
C SER A 215 3.99 4.65 23.76
N LEU A 216 4.29 5.36 22.66
CA LEU A 216 4.81 4.74 21.42
C LEU A 216 5.65 5.70 20.56
N PHE A 217 6.40 5.14 19.61
CA PHE A 217 6.97 5.86 18.48
C PHE A 217 6.17 5.55 17.21
N LEU A 218 5.76 6.59 16.48
CA LEU A 218 5.07 6.47 15.21
C LEU A 218 6.01 6.90 14.09
N ILE A 219 6.26 6.02 13.12
CA ILE A 219 7.06 6.32 11.94
C ILE A 219 6.16 6.28 10.72
N VAL A 220 6.06 7.42 10.05
CA VAL A 220 5.32 7.59 8.81
C VAL A 220 6.31 7.36 7.67
N ALA A 221 6.31 6.16 7.09
CA ALA A 221 7.25 5.82 6.02
C ALA A 221 6.79 6.31 4.64
N SER A 222 5.48 6.30 4.40
CA SER A 222 4.86 6.89 3.22
C SER A 222 3.49 7.49 3.56
N LYS A 223 2.73 7.90 2.53
CA LYS A 223 1.34 8.37 2.71
C LYS A 223 0.40 7.25 3.17
N GLU A 224 0.82 6.00 3.01
CA GLU A 224 -0.04 4.83 3.21
C GLU A 224 0.57 3.81 4.17
N LYS A 225 1.90 3.85 4.43
CA LYS A 225 2.57 2.92 5.34
C LYS A 225 3.07 3.61 6.60
N LEU A 226 2.67 3.04 7.74
CA LEU A 226 3.06 3.48 9.07
C LEU A 226 3.72 2.33 9.84
N PHE A 227 4.74 2.63 10.63
CA PHE A 227 5.27 1.71 11.64
C PHE A 227 4.93 2.26 13.02
N VAL A 228 4.35 1.42 13.86
CA VAL A 228 3.98 1.76 15.23
C VAL A 228 4.87 0.92 16.13
N LEU A 229 5.68 1.58 16.95
CA LEU A 229 6.63 0.94 17.85
C LEU A 229 6.25 1.26 19.30
N PRO A 230 5.59 0.35 20.00
CA PRO A 230 5.23 0.54 21.41
C PRO A 230 6.46 0.63 22.30
N LYS A 231 6.52 1.64 23.18
CA LYS A 231 7.63 1.78 24.13
C LYS A 231 7.70 0.64 25.13
N ARG A 232 6.58 -0.04 25.40
CA ARG A 232 6.54 -1.20 26.32
C ARG A 232 7.42 -2.37 25.87
N CYS A 233 7.68 -2.50 24.56
CA CYS A 233 8.47 -3.60 23.99
C CYS A 233 9.95 -3.23 23.87
N ILE A 234 10.30 -1.96 24.12
CA ILE A 234 11.64 -1.42 23.89
C ILE A 234 12.29 -1.13 25.24
N PRO A 235 13.47 -1.70 25.56
CA PRO A 235 14.26 -1.32 26.73
C PRO A 235 14.55 0.19 26.76
N GLU A 236 14.58 0.82 27.94
CA GLU A 236 14.79 2.28 28.04
C GLU A 236 16.07 2.77 27.33
N GLU A 237 17.16 2.00 27.41
CA GLU A 237 18.41 2.27 26.70
C GLU A 237 18.20 2.32 25.17
N ASN A 238 17.46 1.35 24.62
CA ASN A 238 17.13 1.30 23.20
C ASN A 238 16.14 2.41 22.81
N GLN A 239 15.28 2.87 23.72
CA GLN A 239 14.38 3.99 23.47
C GLN A 239 15.15 5.31 23.34
N GLU A 240 16.16 5.53 24.17
CA GLU A 240 17.03 6.70 24.07
C GLU A 240 17.86 6.66 22.79
N ALA A 241 18.49 5.53 22.49
CA ALA A 241 19.25 5.33 21.25
C ALA A 241 18.38 5.55 20.01
N LEU A 242 17.16 4.99 19.97
CA LEU A 242 16.21 5.19 18.88
C LEU A 242 15.79 6.65 18.76
N ARG A 243 15.52 7.33 19.88
CA ARG A 243 15.14 8.75 19.89
C ARG A 243 16.25 9.62 19.31
N ASP A 244 17.50 9.37 19.68
CA ASP A 244 18.64 10.14 19.20
C ASP A 244 18.89 9.86 17.72
N LEU A 245 18.83 8.61 17.29
CA LEU A 245 18.92 8.21 15.88
C LEU A 245 17.83 8.87 15.03
N LEU A 246 16.57 8.86 15.47
CA LEU A 246 15.47 9.53 14.76
C LEU A 246 15.64 11.05 14.74
N ARG A 247 16.14 11.64 15.83
CA ARG A 247 16.37 13.10 15.90
C ARG A 247 17.50 13.52 14.97
N GLU A 248 18.59 12.78 14.94
CA GLU A 248 19.74 13.05 14.08
C GLU A 248 19.40 12.83 12.60
N GLY A 249 18.73 11.72 12.27
CA GLY A 249 18.38 11.38 10.89
C GLY A 249 17.27 12.26 10.29
N LEU A 250 16.21 12.57 11.07
CA LEU A 250 15.03 13.28 10.56
C LEU A 250 15.03 14.78 10.84
N GLY A 251 15.78 15.23 11.85
CA GLY A 251 15.87 16.64 12.26
C GLY A 251 14.49 17.23 12.53
N ALA A 252 14.10 18.27 11.77
CA ALA A 252 12.82 18.95 11.90
C ALA A 252 11.58 18.09 11.59
N ARG A 253 11.76 16.89 11.01
CA ARG A 253 10.68 15.92 10.74
C ARG A 253 10.41 14.95 11.89
N PHE A 254 11.20 15.04 12.96
CA PHE A 254 10.94 14.37 14.22
C PHE A 254 10.14 15.31 15.13
N GLU A 255 8.90 14.93 15.44
CA GLU A 255 7.98 15.71 16.29
C GLU A 255 7.74 14.98 17.62
N LYS A 256 7.54 15.73 18.70
CA LYS A 256 7.00 15.19 19.95
C LYS A 256 5.52 15.53 20.06
N ALA A 257 4.70 14.53 20.33
CA ALA A 257 3.26 14.68 20.53
C ALA A 257 2.88 14.23 21.95
N GLU A 258 1.89 14.90 22.53
CA GLU A 258 1.26 14.46 23.78
C GLU A 258 0.07 13.55 23.49
N GLU A 259 -0.15 12.54 24.33
CA GLU A 259 -1.37 11.72 24.28
C GLU A 259 -2.59 12.60 24.60
N LYS A 260 -3.59 12.57 23.72
CA LYS A 260 -4.84 13.35 23.84
C LYS A 260 -6.06 12.45 23.81
#